data_AF-A0A1F9N1T3-F1
#
_entry.id   AF-A0A1F9N1T3-F1
#
_cell.length_a   1.000
_cell.length_b   1.000
_cell.length_c   1.000
_cell.angle_alpha   90.00
_cell.angle_beta   90.00
_cell.angle_gamma   90.00
#
_symmetry.space_group_name_H-M   'P 1'
#
loop_
_entity.id
_entity.type
_entity.pdbx_description
1 polymer ?
#
loop_
_entity_poly.entity_id
_entity_poly.type
_entity_poly.pdbx_seq_one_letter_code
_entity_poly.pdbx_strand_id
1 'polypeptide(L)' 'MPTILEEFENKAKSLPLKDRAALIESLISSLDELDETECEELWAQEADRRYQAYKAGKITSRPAEAVFNDAKEMLKEIR' A
#
# COMPACT_ATOMS: atom_id res chain seq x y z
N MET A 1 -20.85 -16.02 -24.87
CA MET A 1 -19.75 -15.17 -25.36
C MET A 1 -18.98 -14.76 -24.13
N PRO A 2 -17.64 -14.93 -24.10
CA PRO A 2 -16.86 -14.47 -22.96
C PRO A 2 -17.04 -12.96 -22.80
N THR A 3 -17.00 -12.50 -21.56
CA THR A 3 -17.03 -11.06 -21.29
C THR A 3 -15.73 -10.41 -21.79
N ILE A 4 -15.77 -9.11 -22.07
CA ILE A 4 -14.56 -8.35 -22.44
C ILE A 4 -13.46 -8.54 -21.37
N LEU A 5 -13.86 -8.59 -20.09
CA LEU A 5 -12.96 -8.85 -18.97
C LEU A 5 -12.31 -10.24 -19.06
N GLU A 6 -13.09 -11.29 -19.30
CA GLU A 6 -12.59 -12.66 -19.47
C GLU A 6 -11.62 -12.77 -20.66
N GLU A 7 -11.87 -12.05 -21.76
CA GLU A 7 -10.95 -12.01 -22.90
C GLU A 7 -9.61 -11.35 -22.53
N PHE A 8 -9.63 -10.24 -21.79
CA PHE A 8 -8.41 -9.57 -21.34
C PHE A 8 -7.65 -10.39 -20.30
N GLU A 9 -8.36 -11.06 -19.38
CA GLU A 9 -7.74 -11.92 -18.38
C GLU A 9 -7.01 -13.10 -19.03
N ASN A 10 -7.63 -13.74 -20.03
CA ASN A 10 -7.00 -14.84 -20.77
C ASN A 10 -5.77 -14.37 -21.56
N LYS A 11 -5.82 -13.18 -22.17
CA LYS A 11 -4.67 -12.57 -22.86
C LYS A 11 -3.55 -12.19 -21.89
N ALA A 12 -3.87 -11.65 -20.72
CA ALA A 12 -2.88 -11.31 -19.70
C ALA A 12 -2.20 -12.56 -19.15
N LYS A 13 -2.95 -13.65 -18.91
CA LYS A 13 -2.40 -14.93 -18.41
C LYS A 13 -1.47 -15.62 -19.42
N SER A 14 -1.70 -15.42 -20.73
CA SER A 14 -0.86 -16.01 -21.78
C SER A 14 0.47 -15.28 -22.01
N LEU A 15 0.66 -14.08 -21.43
CA LEU A 15 1.92 -13.35 -21.53
C LEU A 15 3.06 -14.06 -20.77
N PRO A 16 4.31 -13.90 -21.23
CA PRO A 16 5.50 -14.25 -20.46
C PRO A 16 5.51 -13.58 -19.09
N LEU A 17 6.14 -14.21 -18.09
CA LEU A 17 6.17 -13.72 -16.71
C LEU A 17 6.60 -12.25 -16.59
N LYS A 18 7.62 -11.84 -17.36
CA LYS A 18 8.13 -10.46 -17.36
C LYS A 18 7.08 -9.46 -17.82
N ASP A 19 6.37 -9.78 -18.89
CA ASP A 19 5.37 -8.88 -19.48
C ASP A 19 4.11 -8.82 -18.60
N ARG A 20 3.77 -9.93 -17.93
CA ARG A 20 2.72 -9.91 -16.89
C ARG A 20 3.08 -8.99 -15.73
N ALA A 21 4.33 -9.04 -15.25
CA ALA A 21 4.78 -8.18 -14.16
C ALA A 21 4.68 -6.69 -14.56
N ALA A 22 5.15 -6.34 -15.75
CA ALA A 22 5.04 -4.98 -16.28
C ALA A 22 3.59 -4.51 -16.45
N LEU A 23 2.69 -5.40 -16.92
CA LEU A 23 1.27 -5.09 -17.04
C LEU A 23 0.61 -4.87 -15.67
N ILE A 24 0.95 -5.70 -14.67
CA ILE A 24 0.46 -5.54 -13.30
C ILE A 24 0.92 -4.20 -12.71
N GLU A 25 2.20 -3.85 -12.86
CA GLU A 25 2.74 -2.58 -12.41
C GLU A 25 1.99 -1.40 -13.04
N SER A 26 1.84 -1.39 -14.37
CA SER A 26 1.10 -0.33 -15.07
C SER A 26 -0.36 -0.23 -14.65
N LEU A 27 -1.04 -1.36 -14.42
CA LEU A 27 -2.43 -1.36 -13.97
C LEU A 27 -2.55 -0.85 -12.55
N ILE A 28 -1.67 -1.27 -11.63
CA ILE A 28 -1.64 -0.78 -10.25
C ILE A 28 -1.40 0.73 -10.23
N SER A 29 -0.39 1.22 -10.96
CA SER A 29 -0.11 2.65 -11.04
C SER A 29 -1.26 3.46 -11.65
N SER A 30 -2.10 2.84 -12.50
CA SER A 30 -3.30 3.51 -13.04
C SER A 30 -4.46 3.62 -12.04
N LEU A 31 -4.42 2.86 -10.94
CA LEU A 31 -5.41 2.93 -9.87
C LEU A 31 -5.08 4.02 -8.84
N ASP A 32 -3.85 4.55 -8.85
CA ASP A 32 -3.46 5.67 -8.01
C ASP A 32 -4.12 6.94 -8.57
N GLU A 33 -5.27 7.32 -7.99
CA GLU A 33 -6.05 8.49 -8.39
C GLU A 33 -5.38 9.82 -7.99
N LEU A 34 -4.52 9.77 -6.97
CA LEU A 34 -3.78 10.89 -6.45
C LEU A 34 -2.34 10.80 -6.94
N ASP A 35 -1.78 11.93 -7.35
CA ASP A 35 -0.34 11.96 -7.61
C ASP A 35 0.46 11.82 -6.29
N GLU A 36 1.75 11.52 -6.42
CA GLU A 36 2.64 11.31 -5.27
C GLU A 36 2.67 12.53 -4.34
N THR A 37 2.53 13.74 -4.89
CA THR A 37 2.54 14.99 -4.11
C THR A 37 1.26 15.13 -3.29
N GLU A 38 0.10 14.88 -3.90
CA GLU A 38 -1.19 14.88 -3.20
C GLU A 38 -1.23 13.82 -2.10
N CYS A 39 -0.65 12.64 -2.35
CA CYS A 39 -0.47 11.63 -1.32
C CYS A 39 0.39 12.15 -0.16
N GLU A 40 1.57 12.69 -0.43
CA GLU A 40 2.47 13.24 0.59
C GLU A 40 1.78 14.33 1.44
N GLU A 41 1.01 15.22 0.81
CA GLU A 41 0.25 16.26 1.50
C GLU A 41 -0.80 15.68 2.44
N LEU A 42 -1.57 14.68 2.00
CA LEU A 42 -2.57 14.01 2.83
C LEU A 42 -1.92 13.25 4.00
N TRP A 43 -0.78 12.60 3.76
CA TRP A 43 -0.02 11.93 4.82
C TRP A 43 0.52 12.91 5.85
N ALA A 44 1.03 14.07 5.43
CA ALA A 44 1.49 15.12 6.33
C ALA A 44 0.34 15.69 7.18
N GLN A 45 -0.81 15.95 6.56
CA GLN A 45 -2.02 16.41 7.26
C GLN A 45 -2.50 15.38 8.30
N GLU A 46 -2.53 14.10 7.94
CA GLU A 46 -2.94 13.03 8.86
C GLU A 46 -1.93 12.85 10.01
N ALA A 47 -0.63 12.95 9.72
CA ALA A 47 0.42 12.88 10.72
C ALA A 47 0.29 13.99 11.76
N ASP A 48 0.11 15.25 11.33
CA ASP A 48 -0.10 16.37 12.26
C ASP A 48 -1.40 16.18 13.05
N ARG A 49 -2.51 15.83 12.37
CA ARG A 49 -3.80 15.57 13.04
C ARG A 49 -3.67 14.54 14.17
N ARG A 50 -2.99 13.41 13.91
CA ARG A 50 -2.74 12.37 14.91
C ARG A 50 -1.83 12.87 16.03
N TYR A 51 -0.78 13.60 15.69
CA TYR A 51 0.14 14.15 16.69
C TYR A 51 -0.57 15.10 17.64
N GLN A 52 -1.41 16.01 17.13
CA GLN A 52 -2.19 16.92 17.97
C GLN A 52 -3.19 16.14 18.86
N ALA A 53 -3.86 15.13 18.32
CA ALA A 53 -4.76 14.28 19.11
C ALA A 53 -4.03 13.54 20.24
N TYR A 54 -2.80 13.06 19.99
CA TYR A 54 -1.96 12.43 21.00
C TYR A 54 -1.55 13.43 22.08
N LYS A 55 -1.07 14.62 21.68
CA LYS A 55 -0.69 15.70 22.61
C LYS A 55 -1.87 16.15 23.48
N ALA A 56 -3.09 16.11 22.94
CA ALA A 56 -4.33 16.39 23.65
C ALA A 56 -4.87 15.23 24.50
N GLY A 57 -4.19 14.06 24.52
CA GLY A 57 -4.61 12.88 25.28
C GLY A 57 -5.84 12.16 24.70
N LYS A 58 -6.25 12.48 23.47
CA LYS A 58 -7.41 11.87 22.80
C LYS A 58 -7.11 10.49 22.22
N ILE A 59 -5.83 10.20 21.95
CA ILE A 59 -5.36 8.90 21.49
C ILE A 59 -4.16 8.47 22.33
N THR A 60 -3.97 7.16 22.49
CA THR A 60 -2.86 6.57 23.23
C THR A 60 -1.70 6.24 22.30
N SER A 61 -0.49 6.14 22.86
CA SER A 61 0.71 5.67 22.16
C SER A 61 1.13 4.30 22.63
N ARG A 62 1.87 3.57 21.79
CA ARG A 62 2.57 2.34 22.16
C ARG A 62 4.03 2.65 22.52
N PRO A 63 4.63 1.97 23.51
CA PRO A 63 6.06 2.09 23.76
C PRO A 63 6.87 1.66 22.53
N ALA A 64 7.89 2.43 22.16
CA ALA A 64 8.70 2.17 20.97
C ALA A 64 9.35 0.78 20.99
N GLU A 65 9.84 0.33 22.15
CA GLU A 65 10.45 -0.99 22.30
C GLU A 65 9.52 -2.13 21.90
N ALA A 66 8.24 -2.08 22.31
CA ALA A 66 7.26 -3.08 21.94
C ALA A 66 7.04 -3.11 20.42
N VAL A 67 6.95 -1.93 19.79
CA VAL A 67 6.81 -1.81 18.32
C VAL A 67 8.01 -2.42 17.59
N PHE A 68 9.23 -2.13 18.04
CA PHE A 68 10.43 -2.70 17.42
C PHE A 68 10.58 -4.20 17.62
N ASN A 69 10.14 -4.73 18.78
CA ASN A 69 10.15 -6.17 19.03
C ASN A 69 9.17 -6.89 18.10
N ASP A 70 7.93 -6.39 17.97
CA ASP A 70 6.93 -6.96 17.03
C ASP A 70 7.46 -6.99 15.60
N ALA A 71 8.06 -5.87 15.14
CA ALA A 71 8.62 -5.77 13.79
C ALA A 71 9.77 -6.78 13.55
N LYS A 72 10.63 -7.00 14.56
CA LYS A 72 11.70 -8.00 14.47
C LYS A 72 11.14 -9.42 14.39
N GLU A 73 10.11 -9.75 15.16
CA GLU A 73 9.48 -11.07 15.08
C GLU A 73 8.83 -11.31 13.71
N MET A 74 8.09 -10.33 13.16
CA MET A 74 7.51 -10.43 11.81
C MET A 74 8.56 -10.69 10.73
N LEU A 75 9.71 -10.02 10.80
CA LEU A 75 10.79 -10.22 9.83
C LEU A 75 11.42 -11.62 9.90
N LYS A 76 11.29 -12.35 11.02
CA LYS A 76 11.72 -13.75 11.11
C LYS A 76 10.77 -14.69 10.38
N GLU A 77 9.48 -14.36 10.29
CA GLU A 77 8.46 -15.20 9.63
C GLU A 77 8.47 -15.08 8.10
N ILE A 78 9.00 -13.97 7.57
CA ILE A 78 9.11 -13.72 6.12
C ILE A 78 10.35 -14.41 5.51
N ARG A 79 11.27 -14.91 6.34
CA ARG A 79 12.57 -15.48 5.93
C ARG A 79 12.54 -17.01 5.88
#